data_AF-A0A2P2DG13-F1
#
_entry.id   AF-A0A2P2DG13-F1
#
_cell.length_a   1.000
_cell.length_b   1.000
_cell.length_c   1.000
_cell.angle_alpha   90.00
_cell.angle_beta   90.00
_cell.angle_gamma   90.00
#
_symmetry.space_group_name_H-M   'P 1'
#
loop_
_entity.id
_entity.type
_entity.pdbx_description
1 polymer ?
#
loop_
_entity_poly.entity_id
_entity_poly.type
_entity_poly.pdbx_seq_one_letter_code
_entity_poly.pdbx_strand_id
1 'polypeptide(L)'
;MSGSEQVLEKLSQLSYFDNLALYYLCNETPPQTLALAFLQMDEKIAGSMLGVLDLQRRKYVHELMALQKDSTEESKKSAAEGLLLIADGLISRNLISKQGHYFFGTKK
;
A
#
# COMPACT_ATOMS: atom_id res chain seq x y z
N MET A 1 -3.57 -17.24 22.65
CA MET A 1 -3.68 -16.00 21.86
C MET A 1 -2.71 -16.13 20.71
N SER A 2 -3.16 -16.57 19.53
CA SER A 2 -2.30 -16.63 18.34
C SER A 2 -2.08 -15.18 17.91
N GLY A 3 -0.92 -14.63 18.28
CA GLY A 3 -0.46 -13.38 17.69
C GLY A 3 -0.23 -13.66 16.23
N SER A 4 -1.08 -13.11 15.36
CA SER A 4 -0.78 -13.07 13.93
C SER A 4 0.49 -12.26 13.77
N GLU A 5 1.61 -12.95 13.56
CA GLU A 5 2.90 -12.33 13.30
C GLU A 5 2.75 -11.49 12.03
N GLN A 6 2.98 -10.19 12.15
CA GLN A 6 2.81 -9.26 11.03
C GLN A 6 3.82 -9.63 9.94
N VAL A 7 3.37 -9.89 8.72
CA VAL A 7 4.27 -10.37 7.64
C VAL A 7 5.10 -9.20 7.10
N LEU A 8 4.53 -7.99 7.16
CA LEU A 8 5.16 -6.74 6.76
C LEU A 8 5.40 -5.83 7.96
N GLU A 9 6.65 -5.48 8.21
CA GLU A 9 7.05 -4.60 9.31
C GLU A 9 7.29 -3.16 8.84
N LYS A 10 7.65 -2.97 7.56
CA LYS A 10 8.10 -1.69 7.01
C LYS A 10 7.57 -1.47 5.59
N LEU A 11 7.25 -0.21 5.29
CA LEU A 11 6.83 0.22 3.94
C LEU A 11 7.86 -0.11 2.85
N SER A 12 9.15 -0.17 3.19
CA SER A 12 10.19 -0.54 2.24
C SER A 12 10.01 -1.94 1.67
N GLN A 13 9.32 -2.85 2.37
CA GLN A 13 9.06 -4.19 1.86
C GLN A 13 8.07 -4.19 0.67
N LEU A 14 7.30 -3.12 0.48
CA LEU A 14 6.42 -2.97 -0.66
C LEU A 14 7.21 -2.86 -1.99
N SER A 15 8.50 -2.54 -1.95
CA SER A 15 9.35 -2.58 -3.15
C SER A 15 9.56 -3.99 -3.71
N TYR A 16 9.23 -5.03 -2.93
CA TYR A 16 9.35 -6.43 -3.34
C TYR A 16 8.03 -7.01 -3.89
N PHE A 17 6.99 -6.19 -4.00
CA PHE A 17 5.71 -6.59 -4.54
C PHE A 17 5.76 -6.52 -6.07
N ASP A 18 5.19 -7.52 -6.73
CA ASP A 18 4.91 -7.43 -8.15
C ASP A 18 3.74 -6.48 -8.45
N ASN A 19 3.56 -6.12 -9.72
CA ASN A 19 2.53 -5.17 -10.12
C ASN A 19 1.11 -5.64 -9.75
N LEU A 20 0.85 -6.96 -9.71
CA LEU A 20 -0.47 -7.48 -9.38
C LEU A 20 -0.75 -7.37 -7.87
N ALA A 21 0.24 -7.65 -7.03
CA ALA A 21 0.16 -7.46 -5.58
C ALA A 21 -0.02 -5.97 -5.25
N LEU A 22 0.75 -5.08 -5.88
CA LEU A 22 0.58 -3.63 -5.73
C LEU A 22 -0.81 -3.19 -6.20
N TYR A 23 -1.32 -3.74 -7.30
CA TYR A 23 -2.66 -3.44 -7.81
C TYR A 23 -3.74 -3.82 -6.80
N TYR A 24 -3.68 -5.02 -6.22
CA TYR A 24 -4.62 -5.43 -5.18
C TYR A 24 -4.53 -4.54 -3.94
N LEU A 25 -3.32 -4.22 -3.49
CA LEU A 25 -3.12 -3.33 -2.34
C LEU A 25 -3.71 -1.94 -2.59
N CYS A 26 -3.39 -1.33 -3.74
CA CYS A 26 -3.90 -0.02 -4.09
C CYS A 26 -5.42 -0.01 -4.23
N ASN A 27 -6.00 -1.12 -4.71
CA ASN A 27 -7.45 -1.23 -4.90
C ASN A 27 -8.23 -1.41 -3.61
N GLU A 28 -7.73 -2.24 -2.70
CA GLU A 28 -8.33 -2.50 -1.39
C GLU A 28 -8.16 -1.30 -0.44
N THR A 29 -7.16 -0.45 -0.68
CA THR A 29 -6.90 0.72 0.15
C THR A 29 -7.83 1.89 -0.21
N PRO A 30 -8.51 2.51 0.77
CA PRO A 30 -9.28 3.74 0.55
C PRO A 30 -8.40 4.86 -0.07
N PRO A 31 -8.89 5.61 -1.07
CA PRO A 31 -8.08 6.63 -1.75
C PRO A 31 -7.48 7.69 -0.81
N GLN A 32 -8.20 8.12 0.23
CA GLN A 32 -7.70 9.07 1.22
C GLN A 32 -6.51 8.48 2.00
N THR A 33 -6.65 7.26 2.50
CA THR A 33 -5.57 6.53 3.21
C THR A 33 -4.36 6.33 2.30
N LEU A 34 -4.58 5.94 1.04
CA LEU A 34 -3.52 5.73 0.07
C LEU A 34 -2.75 7.03 -0.21
N ALA A 35 -3.46 8.12 -0.46
CA ALA A 35 -2.86 9.43 -0.68
C ALA A 35 -2.06 9.91 0.53
N LEU A 36 -2.59 9.74 1.74
CA LEU A 36 -1.91 10.15 2.96
C LEU A 36 -0.67 9.29 3.23
N ALA A 37 -0.75 7.97 3.00
CA ALA A 37 0.38 7.06 3.13
C ALA A 37 1.50 7.40 2.13
N PHE A 38 1.16 7.77 0.89
CA PHE A 38 2.16 8.17 -0.11
C PHE A 38 2.98 9.39 0.31
N LEU A 39 2.45 10.28 1.14
CA LEU A 39 3.20 11.43 1.68
C LEU A 39 4.29 11.01 2.69
N GLN A 40 4.25 9.77 3.19
CA GLN A 40 5.23 9.22 4.14
C GLN A 40 6.21 8.22 3.49
N MET A 41 5.94 7.82 2.25
CA MET A 41 6.67 6.73 1.57
C MET A 41 7.84 7.24 0.73
N ASP A 42 8.78 6.35 0.45
CA ASP A 42 9.80 6.58 -0.57
C ASP A 42 9.15 6.80 -1.94
N GLU A 43 9.62 7.81 -2.67
CA GLU A 43 9.05 8.25 -3.95
C GLU A 43 9.02 7.13 -4.99
N LYS A 44 9.98 6.19 -4.99
CA LYS A 44 10.01 5.09 -5.95
C LYS A 44 8.91 4.09 -5.65
N ILE A 45 8.63 3.81 -4.38
CA ILE A 45 7.58 2.89 -3.96
C ILE A 45 6.22 3.51 -4.26
N ALA A 46 6.01 4.77 -3.86
CA ALA A 46 4.79 5.52 -4.17
C ALA A 46 4.56 5.62 -5.69
N GLY A 47 5.61 5.89 -6.46
CA GLY A 47 5.56 5.93 -7.92
C GLY A 47 5.17 4.59 -8.55
N SER A 48 5.69 3.48 -8.03
CA SER A 48 5.34 2.13 -8.49
C SER A 48 3.87 1.81 -8.21
N MET A 49 3.37 2.19 -7.03
CA MET A 49 1.97 2.03 -6.63
C MET A 49 1.03 2.92 -7.45
N LEU A 50 1.40 4.17 -7.72
CA LEU A 50 0.64 5.04 -8.65
C LEU A 50 0.62 4.46 -10.07
N GLY A 51 1.72 3.82 -10.49
CA GLY A 51 1.88 3.20 -11.80
C GLY A 51 0.88 2.08 -12.10
N VAL A 52 0.46 1.33 -11.07
CA VAL A 52 -0.52 0.23 -11.22
C VAL A 52 -1.98 0.68 -11.14
N LEU A 53 -2.24 1.93 -10.77
CA LEU A 53 -3.58 2.52 -10.79
C LEU A 53 -4.02 2.92 -12.21
N ASP A 54 -5.32 2.83 -12.47
CA ASP A 54 -5.91 3.42 -13.68
C ASP A 54 -5.79 4.96 -13.67
N LEU A 55 -5.98 5.57 -14.85
CA LEU A 55 -5.76 7.01 -15.03
C LEU A 55 -6.65 7.88 -14.13
N GLN A 56 -7.92 7.49 -13.91
CA GLN A 56 -8.86 8.28 -13.13
C GLN A 56 -8.53 8.21 -11.65
N ARG A 57 -8.30 6.99 -11.14
CA ARG A 57 -7.92 6.75 -9.75
C ARG A 57 -6.56 7.37 -9.43
N ARG A 58 -5.59 7.31 -10.34
CA ARG A 58 -4.28 7.96 -10.19
C ARG A 58 -4.41 9.48 -10.04
N LYS A 59 -5.19 10.13 -10.91
CA LYS A 59 -5.44 11.59 -10.82
C LYS A 59 -6.10 11.95 -9.49
N TYR A 60 -7.13 11.21 -9.11
CA TYR A 60 -7.85 11.45 -7.87
C TYR A 60 -6.96 11.30 -6.63
N VAL A 61 -6.13 10.26 -6.57
CA VAL A 61 -5.16 10.07 -5.48
C VAL A 61 -4.15 11.22 -5.44
N HIS A 62 -3.63 11.68 -6.58
CA HIS A 62 -2.75 12.85 -6.63
C HIS A 62 -3.41 14.14 -6.12
N GLU A 63 -4.67 14.40 -6.49
CA GLU A 63 -5.42 15.55 -5.97
C GLU A 63 -5.58 15.45 -4.45
N LEU A 64 -5.91 14.26 -3.94
CA LEU A 64 -6.00 14.02 -2.50
C LEU A 64 -4.66 14.20 -1.77
N MET A 65 -3.52 13.85 -2.40
CA MET A 65 -2.20 14.13 -1.84
C MET A 65 -1.96 15.64 -1.68
N ALA A 66 -2.35 16.43 -2.69
CA ALA A 66 -2.22 17.89 -2.63
C ALA A 66 -3.11 18.50 -1.54
N LEU A 67 -4.35 18.01 -1.41
CA LEU A 67 -5.30 18.46 -0.38
C LEU A 67 -4.84 18.11 1.04
N GLN A 68 -4.12 17.01 1.21
CA GLN A 68 -3.70 16.51 2.52
C GLN A 68 -2.23 16.78 2.84
N LYS A 69 -1.54 17.59 2.03
CA LYS A 69 -0.10 17.87 2.18
C LYS A 69 0.29 18.35 3.59
N ASP A 70 -0.56 19.18 4.18
CA ASP A 70 -0.36 19.79 5.50
C ASP A 70 -1.01 19.00 6.65
N SER A 71 -1.47 17.77 6.39
CA SER A 71 -1.93 16.88 7.46
C SER A 71 -0.80 16.54 8.45
N THR A 72 -1.17 16.21 9.68
CA THR A 72 -0.19 15.95 10.74
C THR A 72 0.65 14.71 10.45
N GLU A 73 1.87 14.69 10.97
CA GLU A 73 2.78 13.55 10.82
C GLU A 73 2.19 12.27 11.45
N GLU A 74 1.46 12.39 12.56
CA GLU A 74 0.74 11.26 13.17
C GLU A 74 -0.29 10.68 12.21
N SER A 75 -1.05 11.53 11.51
CA SER A 75 -2.05 11.08 10.56
C SER A 75 -1.39 10.31 9.41
N LYS A 76 -0.33 10.88 8.81
CA LYS A 76 0.46 10.26 7.74
C LYS A 76 1.01 8.89 8.16
N LYS A 77 1.55 8.82 9.38
CA LYS A 77 2.06 7.58 9.96
C LYS A 77 0.95 6.55 10.16
N SER A 78 -0.19 6.92 10.72
CA SER A 78 -1.33 6.01 10.88
C SER A 78 -1.87 5.49 9.55
N ALA A 79 -1.87 6.30 8.49
CA ALA A 79 -2.24 5.82 7.16
C ALA A 79 -1.22 4.83 6.58
N ALA A 80 0.07 5.08 6.78
CA ALA A 80 1.13 4.14 6.39
C ALA A 80 1.03 2.81 7.15
N GLU A 81 0.74 2.83 8.45
CA GLU A 81 0.49 1.63 9.25
C GLU A 81 -0.78 0.89 8.76
N GLY A 82 -1.85 1.63 8.48
CA GLY A 82 -3.08 1.08 7.89
C GLY A 82 -2.84 0.39 6.55
N LEU A 83 -1.97 0.95 5.70
CA LEU A 83 -1.58 0.35 4.43
C LEU A 83 -0.90 -1.02 4.62
N LEU A 84 -0.01 -1.14 5.62
CA LEU A 84 0.64 -2.41 5.95
C LEU A 84 -0.37 -3.45 6.43
N LEU A 85 -1.32 -3.05 7.29
CA LEU A 85 -2.38 -3.94 7.77
C LEU A 85 -3.26 -4.48 6.63
N ILE A 86 -3.58 -3.63 5.64
CA ILE A 86 -4.34 -4.06 4.46
C ILE A 86 -3.53 -5.06 3.64
N ALA A 87 -2.23 -4.82 3.47
CA ALA A 87 -1.35 -5.73 2.76
C ALA A 87 -1.23 -7.10 3.48
N ASP A 88 -1.10 -7.13 4.81
CA ASP A 88 -1.16 -8.37 5.59
C ASP A 88 -2.53 -9.08 5.45
N GLY A 89 -3.61 -8.30 5.38
CA GLY A 89 -4.96 -8.79 5.09
C GLY A 89 -5.08 -9.45 3.70
N LEU A 90 -4.36 -8.95 2.69
CA LEU A 90 -4.32 -9.57 1.36
C LEU A 90 -3.47 -10.85 1.35
N ILE A 91 -2.38 -10.88 2.13
CA ILE A 91 -1.52 -12.06 2.28
C ILE A 91 -2.29 -13.18 2.99
N SER A 92 -2.94 -12.89 4.13
CA SER A 92 -3.73 -13.87 4.89
C SER A 92 -4.90 -14.45 4.10
N ARG A 93 -5.47 -13.67 3.15
CA ARG A 93 -6.52 -14.13 2.22
C ARG A 93 -5.99 -14.86 0.99
N ASN A 94 -4.68 -15.13 0.92
CA ASN A 94 -3.99 -15.75 -0.22
C ASN A 94 -4.19 -15.00 -1.55
N LEU A 95 -4.48 -13.70 -1.52
CA LEU A 95 -4.50 -12.83 -2.71
C LEU A 95 -3.08 -12.36 -3.08
N ILE A 96 -2.18 -12.37 -2.09
CA ILE A 96 -0.76 -12.11 -2.26
C ILE A 96 0.01 -13.26 -1.61
N SER A 97 0.96 -13.85 -2.33
CA SER A 97 1.79 -14.95 -1.86
C SER A 97 3.22 -14.47 -1.64
N LYS A 98 3.79 -14.75 -0.46
CA LYS A 98 5.20 -14.49 -0.16
C LYS A 98 6.06 -15.66 -0.65
N GLN A 99 7.07 -15.38 -1.47
CA GLN A 99 8.07 -16.34 -1.93
C GLN A 99 9.47 -15.77 -1.67
N GLY A 100 10.10 -16.22 -0.58
CA GLY A 100 11.34 -15.63 -0.09
C GLY A 100 11.13 -14.17 0.34
N HIS A 101 11.85 -13.25 -0.29
CA HIS A 101 11.72 -11.81 -0.06
C HIS A 101 10.66 -11.12 -0.92
N TYR A 102 10.16 -11.80 -1.95
CA TYR A 102 9.24 -11.23 -2.94
C TYR A 102 7.78 -11.59 -2.63
N PHE A 103 6.87 -10.73 -3.09
CA PHE A 103 5.43 -10.87 -2.90
C PHE A 103 4.73 -10.81 -4.25
N PHE A 104 3.93 -11.82 -4.55
CA PHE A 104 3.30 -11.99 -5.86
C PHE A 104 1.79 -12.01 -5.73
N GLY A 105 1.10 -11.23 -6.57
CA GLY A 105 -0.35 -11.31 -6.66
C GLY A 105 -0.78 -12.67 -7.21
N THR A 106 -1.77 -13.30 -6.58
CA THR A 106 -2.32 -14.56 -7.07
C THR A 106 -3.50 -14.28 -8.01
N LYS A 107 -3.52 -14.95 -9.16
CA LYS A 107 -4.73 -15.03 -9.99
C LYS A 107 -5.53 -16.22 -9.47
N LYS A 108 -6.82 -16.02 -9.23
CA LYS A 108 -7.74 -17.13 -8.99
C LYS A 108 -7.84 -18.02 -10.23
#